data_AF-A0A444PXQ7-F1
#
_entry.id   AF-A0A444PXQ7-F1
#
_cell.length_a   1.000
_cell.length_b   1.000
_cell.length_c   1.000
_cell.angle_alpha   90.00
_cell.angle_beta   90.00
_cell.angle_gamma   90.00
#
_symmetry.space_group_name_H-M   'P 1'
#
loop_
_entity.id
_entity.type
_entity.pdbx_description
1 polymer ?
#
loop_
_entity_poly.entity_id
_entity_poly.type
_entity_poly.pdbx_seq_one_letter_code
_entity_poly.pdbx_strand_id
1 'polypeptide(L)'
;MITIHLRYEIDADRLEDFREYGRRWIALVERFGGTHHGYFLPSEGDSDEAFALFTFESLAAYERYREDAAVDPECLEAYRFAQETRCIRRYERRFLSPLFSAESSDTEATTGR
;
A
#
# COMPACT_ATOMS: atom_id res chain seq x y z
N MET A 1 3.90 -5.45 13.32
CA MET A 1 3.70 -5.29 11.86
C MET A 1 2.32 -4.72 11.58
N ILE A 2 2.15 -3.98 10.49
CA ILE A 2 0.86 -3.42 10.05
C ILE A 2 0.77 -3.48 8.52
N THR A 3 -0.34 -4.02 8.01
CA THR A 3 -0.62 -4.08 6.57
C THR A 3 -1.58 -2.97 6.19
N ILE A 4 -1.19 -2.17 5.21
CA ILE A 4 -2.03 -1.15 4.62
C ILE A 4 -2.72 -1.77 3.42
N HIS A 5 -4.04 -1.70 3.40
CA HIS A 5 -4.86 -2.07 2.26
C HIS A 5 -5.45 -0.81 1.63
N LEU A 6 -5.12 -0.58 0.37
CA LEU A 6 -5.71 0.43 -0.47
C LEU A 6 -6.69 -0.21 -1.45
N ARG A 7 -7.93 0.25 -1.41
CA ARG A 7 -8.95 -0.02 -2.44
C ARG A 7 -9.15 1.25 -3.24
N TYR A 8 -8.99 1.17 -4.54
CA TYR A 8 -9.16 2.27 -5.48
C TYR A 8 -10.41 2.04 -6.30
N GLU A 9 -11.19 3.09 -6.47
CA GLU A 9 -12.10 3.24 -7.59
C GLU A 9 -11.33 3.99 -8.68
N ILE A 10 -11.16 3.37 -9.84
CA ILE A 10 -10.34 3.88 -10.94
C ILE A 10 -11.19 4.23 -12.15
N ASP A 11 -10.64 5.01 -13.08
CA ASP A 11 -11.28 5.23 -14.37
C ASP A 11 -10.98 4.04 -15.31
N ALA A 12 -12.03 3.29 -15.68
CA ALA A 12 -11.91 2.09 -16.51
C ALA A 12 -11.28 2.38 -17.89
N ASP A 13 -11.45 3.59 -18.42
CA ASP A 13 -10.83 4.03 -19.69
C ASP A 13 -9.35 4.45 -19.52
N ARG A 14 -8.84 4.47 -18.27
CA ARG A 14 -7.47 4.90 -17.89
C ARG A 14 -6.70 3.79 -17.20
N LEU A 15 -7.02 2.53 -17.50
CA LEU A 15 -6.41 1.37 -16.86
C LEU A 15 -4.89 1.32 -17.05
N GLU A 16 -4.39 1.68 -18.23
CA GLU A 16 -2.95 1.69 -18.51
C GLU A 16 -2.21 2.80 -17.75
N ASP A 17 -2.85 3.96 -17.55
CA ASP A 17 -2.32 5.01 -16.68
C ASP A 17 -2.24 4.49 -15.24
N PHE A 18 -3.30 3.87 -14.72
CA PHE A 18 -3.27 3.31 -13.37
C PHE A 18 -2.25 2.17 -13.22
N ARG A 19 -2.03 1.35 -14.27
CA ARG A 19 -1.00 0.31 -14.30
C ARG A 19 0.39 0.90 -14.14
N GLU A 20 0.70 1.98 -14.87
CA GLU A 20 1.96 2.70 -14.74
C GLU A 20 2.14 3.28 -13.34
N TYR A 21 1.11 3.94 -12.81
CA TYR A 21 1.09 4.44 -11.43
C TYR A 21 1.38 3.33 -10.41
N GLY A 22 0.70 2.19 -10.52
CA GLY A 22 0.89 1.04 -9.62
C GLY A 22 2.30 0.47 -9.69
N ARG A 23 2.88 0.33 -10.90
CA ARG A 23 4.27 -0.14 -11.08
C ARG A 23 5.29 0.75 -10.38
N ARG A 24 5.11 2.07 -10.45
CA ARG A 24 5.98 3.03 -9.72
C ARG A 24 5.90 2.79 -8.21
N TRP A 25 4.68 2.65 -7.68
CA TRP A 25 4.49 2.48 -6.24
C TRP A 25 5.04 1.18 -5.66
N ILE A 26 5.09 0.09 -6.44
CA ILE A 26 5.74 -1.15 -6.00
C ILE A 26 7.19 -0.86 -5.60
N ALA A 27 7.98 -0.26 -6.50
CA ALA A 27 9.39 0.04 -6.25
C ALA A 27 9.58 1.10 -5.15
N LEU A 28 8.73 2.13 -5.12
CA LEU A 28 8.81 3.19 -4.13
C LEU A 28 8.58 2.65 -2.71
N VAL A 29 7.53 1.84 -2.50
CA VAL A 29 7.24 1.26 -1.17
C VAL A 29 8.40 0.41 -0.66
N GLU A 30 8.99 -0.42 -1.52
CA GLU A 30 10.15 -1.26 -1.16
C GLU A 30 11.37 -0.41 -0.79
N ARG A 31 11.62 0.68 -1.53
CA ARG A 31 12.70 1.63 -1.23
C ARG A 31 12.57 2.27 0.15
N PHE A 32 11.34 2.51 0.62
CA PHE A 32 11.07 3.07 1.95
C PHE A 32 10.96 2.00 3.06
N GLY A 33 11.36 0.76 2.79
CA GLY A 33 11.39 -0.31 3.79
C GLY A 33 10.03 -0.97 4.05
N GLY A 34 9.04 -0.75 3.18
CA GLY A 34 7.81 -1.52 3.16
C GLY A 34 7.98 -2.82 2.38
N THR A 35 7.19 -3.84 2.69
CA THR A 35 7.08 -5.06 1.87
C THR A 35 5.81 -4.97 1.04
N HIS A 36 5.94 -4.95 -0.28
CA HIS A 36 4.78 -4.91 -1.18
C HIS A 36 4.23 -6.32 -1.43
N HIS A 37 2.92 -6.52 -1.27
CA HIS A 37 2.25 -7.82 -1.44
C HIS A 37 1.53 -7.97 -2.78
N GLY A 38 1.42 -6.88 -3.53
CA GLY A 38 0.86 -6.89 -4.86
C GLY A 38 0.02 -5.66 -5.14
N TYR A 39 -0.03 -5.33 -6.43
CA TYR A 39 -0.85 -4.27 -6.99
C TYR A 39 -1.75 -4.95 -8.02
N PHE A 40 -3.05 -4.93 -7.77
CA PHE A 40 -4.03 -5.76 -8.48
C PHE A 40 -4.93 -4.86 -9.31
N LEU A 41 -4.99 -5.14 -10.61
CA LEU A 41 -5.93 -4.51 -11.53
C LEU A 41 -7.22 -5.33 -11.62
N PRO A 42 -8.32 -4.71 -12.08
CA PRO A 42 -9.47 -5.44 -12.58
C PRO A 42 -9.07 -6.55 -13.56
N SER A 43 -9.75 -7.69 -13.43
CA SER A 43 -9.69 -8.79 -14.38
C SER A 43 -11.11 -9.32 -14.60
N GLU A 44 -11.52 -10.34 -13.86
CA GLU A 44 -12.91 -10.81 -13.82
C GLU A 44 -13.61 -10.19 -12.61
N GLY A 45 -14.74 -9.50 -12.82
CA GLY A 45 -15.47 -8.78 -11.77
C GLY A 45 -15.62 -7.29 -12.07
N ASP A 46 -15.55 -6.46 -11.03
CA ASP A 46 -15.68 -5.00 -11.14
C ASP A 46 -14.56 -4.41 -12.01
N SER A 47 -14.93 -3.68 -13.06
CA SER A 47 -13.99 -3.15 -14.06
C SER A 47 -13.24 -1.89 -13.60
N ASP A 48 -13.64 -1.33 -12.46
CA ASP A 48 -13.15 -0.07 -11.92
C ASP A 48 -12.62 -0.21 -10.47
N GLU A 49 -12.41 -1.43 -9.98
CA GLU A 49 -11.80 -1.66 -8.67
C GLU A 49 -10.37 -2.20 -8.76
N ALA A 50 -9.43 -1.52 -8.10
CA ALA A 50 -8.05 -1.96 -7.99
C ALA A 50 -7.58 -1.96 -6.52
N PHE A 51 -6.57 -2.78 -6.24
CA PHE A 51 -6.10 -3.00 -4.87
C PHE A 51 -4.59 -2.89 -4.76
N ALA A 52 -4.09 -2.38 -3.64
CA ALA A 52 -2.69 -2.48 -3.26
C ALA A 52 -2.57 -2.87 -1.79
N LEU A 53 -1.68 -3.82 -1.50
CA LEU A 53 -1.38 -4.26 -0.15
C LEU A 53 0.12 -4.17 0.09
N PHE A 54 0.51 -3.58 1.22
CA PHE A 54 1.90 -3.53 1.65
C PHE A 54 2.01 -3.45 3.17
N THR A 55 3.11 -3.97 3.73
CA THR A 55 3.32 -4.08 5.17
C THR A 55 4.54 -3.30 5.63
N PHE A 56 4.41 -2.68 6.80
CA PHE A 56 5.51 -2.08 7.55
C PHE A 56 5.66 -2.76 8.92
N GLU A 57 6.83 -2.65 9.52
CA GLU A 57 7.14 -3.18 10.86
C GLU A 57 6.20 -2.64 11.95
N SER A 58 5.79 -1.38 11.85
CA SER A 58 4.89 -0.72 12.80
C SER A 58 4.16 0.46 12.16
N LEU A 59 3.14 0.98 12.85
CA LEU A 59 2.48 2.22 12.43
C LEU A 59 3.46 3.40 12.35
N ALA A 60 4.41 3.50 13.29
CA ALA A 60 5.44 4.53 13.28
C ALA A 60 6.38 4.42 12.07
N ALA A 61 6.69 3.20 11.60
CA ALA A 61 7.47 3.01 10.38
C ALA A 61 6.69 3.47 9.14
N TYR A 62 5.39 3.18 9.10
CA TYR A 62 4.51 3.68 8.04
C TYR A 62 4.36 5.21 8.05
N GLU A 63 4.27 5.85 9.22
CA GLU A 63 4.18 7.30 9.35
C GLU A 63 5.43 8.00 8.81
N ARG A 64 6.63 7.51 9.16
CA ARG A 64 7.90 8.01 8.59
C ARG A 64 7.93 7.87 7.07
N TYR A 65 7.52 6.71 6.54
CA TYR A 65 7.38 6.53 5.10
C TYR A 65 6.50 7.60 4.46
N ARG A 66 5.38 7.97 5.09
CA ARG A 66 4.49 9.02 4.56
C ARG A 66 5.14 10.40 4.56
N GLU A 67 5.90 10.72 5.59
CA GLU A 67 6.63 12.00 5.69
C GLU A 67 7.71 12.07 4.61
N ASP A 68 8.51 11.01 4.46
CA ASP A 68 9.57 10.92 3.45
C ASP A 68 8.99 10.95 2.03
N ALA A 69 7.94 10.17 1.77
CA ALA A 69 7.26 10.14 0.47
C ALA A 69 6.59 11.48 0.10
N ALA A 70 6.26 12.33 1.07
CA ALA A 70 5.67 13.63 0.80
C ALA A 70 6.66 14.64 0.22
N VAL A 71 7.97 14.41 0.38
CA VAL A 71 9.03 15.29 -0.11
C VAL A 71 9.93 14.64 -1.17
N ASP A 72 9.81 13.32 -1.37
CA ASP A 72 10.57 12.59 -2.37
C ASP A 72 10.15 12.96 -3.81
N PRO A 73 11.10 13.32 -4.70
CA PRO A 73 10.78 13.75 -6.07
C PRO A 73 10.03 12.70 -6.91
N GLU A 74 10.34 11.41 -6.76
CA GLU A 74 9.71 10.33 -7.53
C GLU A 74 8.28 10.05 -7.01
N CYS A 75 8.08 10.10 -5.69
CA CYS A 75 6.73 10.03 -5.12
C CYS A 75 5.88 11.22 -5.57
N LEU A 76 6.43 12.44 -5.55
CA LEU A 76 5.73 13.64 -6.04
C LEU A 76 5.37 13.53 -7.52
N GLU A 77 6.25 12.95 -8.35
CA GLU A 77 5.93 12.67 -9.75
C GLU A 77 4.80 11.65 -9.89
N ALA A 78 4.82 10.55 -9.12
CA ALA A 78 3.74 9.57 -9.13
C ALA A 78 2.39 10.19 -8.72
N TYR A 79 2.38 11.06 -7.71
CA TYR A 79 1.17 11.80 -7.31
C TYR A 79 0.67 12.74 -8.42
N ARG A 80 1.56 13.52 -9.04
CA ARG A 80 1.20 14.40 -10.17
C ARG A 80 0.64 13.60 -11.34
N PHE A 81 1.29 12.49 -11.69
CA PHE A 81 0.86 11.62 -12.78
C PHE A 81 -0.59 11.11 -12.57
N ALA A 82 -0.94 10.67 -11.35
CA ALA A 82 -2.32 10.27 -11.05
C ALA A 82 -3.32 11.45 -11.12
N GLN A 83 -2.90 12.65 -10.71
CA GLN A 83 -3.74 13.86 -10.78
C GLN A 83 -3.99 14.31 -12.24
N GLU A 84 -2.97 14.28 -13.07
CA GLU A 84 -3.04 14.70 -14.48
C GLU A 84 -3.85 13.73 -15.32
N THR A 85 -3.61 12.42 -15.16
CA THR A 85 -4.35 11.37 -15.88
C THR A 85 -5.77 11.18 -15.36
N ARG A 86 -6.01 11.56 -14.09
CA ARG A 86 -7.27 11.32 -13.36
C ARG A 86 -7.67 9.84 -13.35
N CYS A 87 -6.67 8.95 -13.35
CA CYS A 87 -6.89 7.50 -13.36
C CYS A 87 -7.49 6.96 -12.05
N ILE A 88 -7.44 7.73 -10.95
CA ILE A 88 -8.03 7.41 -9.65
C ILE A 88 -9.19 8.35 -9.37
N ARG A 89 -10.39 7.80 -9.17
CA ARG A 89 -11.60 8.55 -8.80
C ARG A 89 -11.75 8.68 -7.29
N ARG A 90 -11.52 7.59 -6.58
CA ARG A 90 -11.60 7.51 -5.11
C ARG A 90 -10.62 6.46 -4.61
N TYR A 91 -10.16 6.61 -3.38
CA TYR A 91 -9.49 5.52 -2.68
C TYR A 91 -9.88 5.46 -1.21
N GLU A 92 -9.78 4.26 -0.65
CA GLU A 92 -9.97 3.97 0.75
C GLU A 92 -8.72 3.32 1.31
N ARG A 93 -8.35 3.69 2.53
CA ARG A 93 -7.19 3.13 3.23
C ARG A 93 -7.62 2.46 4.51
N ARG A 94 -7.22 1.20 4.67
CA ARG A 94 -7.46 0.40 5.87
C ARG A 94 -6.13 -0.09 6.44
N PHE A 95 -6.11 -0.28 7.75
CA PHE A 95 -4.96 -0.79 8.49
C PHE A 95 -5.34 -2.15 9.09
N LEU A 96 -4.54 -3.17 8.80
CA LEU A 96 -4.83 -4.56 9.09
C LEU A 96 -3.67 -5.17 9.88
N SER A 97 -3.98 -6.07 10.82
CA SER A 97 -3.00 -6.89 11.51
C SER A 97 -2.72 -8.15 10.68
N PRO A 98 -1.51 -8.34 10.12
CA PRO A 98 -1.19 -9.54 9.35
C PRO A 98 -1.03 -10.77 10.25
N LEU A 99 -1.47 -11.95 9.78
CA LEU A 99 -1.27 -13.22 10.51
C LEU A 99 0.07 -13.91 10.22
N PHE A 100 0.84 -13.41 9.27
CA PHE A 100 2.17 -13.93 8.93
C PHE A 100 3.30 -13.27 9.73
N SER A 101 3.00 -12.25 10.54
CA SER A 101 3.93 -11.78 11.55
C SER A 101 3.89 -12.79 12.70
N ALA A 102 5.03 -13.41 13.02
CA ALA A 102 5.12 -14.26 14.19
C ALA A 102 4.54 -13.49 15.38
N GLU A 103 3.50 -14.05 16.01
CA GLU A 103 3.10 -13.57 17.32
C GLU A 103 4.36 -13.71 18.18
N SER A 104 4.85 -12.59 18.72
CA SER A 104 5.80 -12.63 19.81
C SER A 104 5.12 -13.48 20.85
N SER A 105 5.53 -14.74 20.92
CA SER A 105 5.10 -15.68 21.92
C SER A 105 5.44 -15.00 23.24
N ASP A 106 4.44 -14.43 23.89
CA ASP A 106 4.49 -14.22 25.32
C ASP A 106 4.54 -15.62 25.94
N THR A 107 5.74 -16.19 25.91
CA THR A 107 6.17 -17.19 26.88
C THR A 107 6.37 -16.40 28.17
N GLU A 108 5.28 -15.89 28.74
CA GLU A 108 5.29 -15.53 30.14
C GLU A 108 5.14 -16.84 30.90
N ALA A 109 6.31 -17.35 31.27
CA ALA A 109 6.49 -18.45 32.18
C ALA A 109 5.56 -18.28 33.39
N THR A 110 4.51 -19.09 33.48
CA THR A 110 3.92 -19.46 34.76
C THR A 110 4.93 -20.37 35.47
N THR A 111 5.97 -19.76 36.01
CA THR A 111 6.79 -20.34 37.08
C THR A 111 6.25 -19.80 38.41
N GLY A 112 5.74 -20.70 39.25
CA GLY A 112 5.30 -20.44 40.63
C GLY A 112 3.78 -20.25 40.72
N ARG A 113 3.02 -21.16 41.33
CA ARG A 113 3.22 -21.74 42.66
C ARG A 113 2.42 -23.01 42.84
#